data_AF-A0AA40KXM4-F1
#
_entry.id   AF-A0AA40KXM4-F1
#
_cell.length_a   1.000
_cell.length_b   1.000
_cell.length_c   1.000
_cell.angle_alpha   90.00
_cell.angle_beta   90.00
_cell.angle_gamma   90.00
#
_symmetry.space_group_name_H-M   'P 1'
#
loop_
_entity.id
_entity.type
_entity.pdbx_description
1 polymer ?
#
loop_
_entity_poly.entity_id
_entity_poly.type
_entity_poly.pdbx_seq_one_letter_code
_entity_poly.pdbx_strand_id
1 'polypeptide(L)'
;MSQLLVQMLVLLVSLHQLSVVSQSKAQSEREAVLIPGDIVLGGLFPVHEKGGASCGPNVYNRGVQRLEAMLFAVDQINRDKKILPDITLGVHILDTCGRDTYALNQSLHFVRASLSNLDINVLECADKSVPRMKKTASAGLIFGVIGGSYSSVSLQVANLLRLFHIPQISPASTAKALSDKTR
;
A
#
# COMPACT_ATOMS: atom_id res chain seq x y z
N MET A 1 47.15 14.98 32.26
CA MET A 1 46.48 13.66 32.12
C MET A 1 44.96 13.75 32.07
N SER A 2 44.32 14.69 32.78
CA SER A 2 42.85 14.83 32.81
C SER A 2 42.22 15.26 31.48
N GLN A 3 42.83 16.18 30.72
CA GLN A 3 42.28 16.66 29.43
C GLN A 3 42.23 15.59 28.32
N LEU A 4 43.25 14.73 28.22
CA LEU A 4 43.30 13.64 27.23
C LEU A 4 42.22 12.58 27.49
N LEU A 5 41.93 12.28 28.77
CA LEU A 5 40.86 11.36 29.15
C LEU A 5 39.48 11.92 28.79
N VAL A 6 39.26 13.23 28.98
CA VAL A 6 37.99 13.88 28.62
C VAL A 6 37.80 13.89 27.10
N GLN A 7 38.83 14.20 26.31
CA GLN A 7 38.74 14.13 24.85
C GLN A 7 38.48 12.71 24.33
N MET A 8 39.11 11.70 24.95
CA MET A 8 38.84 10.30 24.61
C MET A 8 37.41 9.89 24.94
N LEU A 9 36.87 10.32 26.08
CA LEU A 9 35.49 10.03 26.45
C LEU A 9 34.49 10.69 25.48
N VAL A 10 34.74 11.93 25.07
CA VAL A 10 33.89 12.66 24.11
C VAL A 10 33.91 12.00 22.73
N LEU A 11 35.08 11.54 22.27
CA LEU A 11 35.22 10.78 21.02
C LEU A 11 34.48 9.44 21.06
N LEU A 12 34.55 8.72 22.18
CA LEU A 12 33.83 7.45 22.36
C LEU A 12 32.31 7.65 22.40
N VAL A 13 31.83 8.68 23.11
CA VAL A 13 30.39 9.00 23.16
C VAL A 13 29.88 9.45 21.79
N SER A 14 30.62 10.28 21.06
CA SER A 14 30.23 10.72 19.71
C SER A 14 30.23 9.58 18.68
N LEU A 15 31.20 8.65 18.76
CA LEU A 15 31.20 7.43 17.93
C LEU A 15 30.03 6.49 18.26
N HIS A 16 29.65 6.35 19.54
CA HIS A 16 28.45 5.63 19.94
C HIS A 16 27.16 6.31 19.47
N GLN A 17 27.08 7.65 19.49
CA GLN A 17 25.90 8.33 18.97
C GLN A 17 25.75 8.19 17.45
N LEU A 18 26.84 8.20 16.67
CA LEU A 18 26.78 7.92 15.24
C LEU A 18 26.25 6.51 14.93
N SER A 19 26.64 5.51 15.73
CA SER A 19 26.20 4.13 15.51
C SER A 19 24.74 3.92 15.89
N VAL A 20 24.24 4.59 16.94
CA VAL A 20 22.81 4.56 17.32
C VAL A 20 21.93 5.30 16.31
N VAL A 21 22.39 6.43 15.75
CA VAL A 21 21.65 7.18 14.71
C VAL A 21 21.53 6.37 13.41
N SER A 22 22.50 5.51 13.10
CA SER A 22 22.43 4.64 11.92
C SER A 22 21.40 3.50 12.07
N GLN A 23 21.07 3.08 13.30
CA GLN A 23 20.08 2.03 13.56
C GLN A 23 18.62 2.52 13.62
N SER A 24 18.36 3.82 13.71
CA SER A 24 16.98 4.35 13.80
C SER A 24 16.31 4.66 12.47
N LYS A 25 16.97 4.39 11.33
CA LYS A 25 16.43 4.67 9.98
C LYS A 25 16.03 3.44 9.16
N ALA A 26 15.76 2.31 9.82
CA ALA A 26 15.06 1.18 9.22
C ALA A 26 13.59 1.17 9.68
N GLN A 27 12.93 2.32 9.66
CA GLN A 27 11.48 2.33 9.61
C GLN A 27 11.13 1.80 8.22
N SER A 28 10.75 0.53 8.13
CA SER A 28 10.28 -0.12 6.91
C SER A 28 9.27 0.79 6.22
N GLU A 29 9.73 1.56 5.24
CA GLU A 29 8.87 2.12 4.22
C GLU A 29 8.22 0.88 3.60
N ARG A 30 6.94 0.67 3.92
CA ARG A 30 6.17 -0.40 3.32
C ARG A 30 6.11 -0.07 1.84
N GLU A 31 6.87 -0.79 1.02
CA GLU A 31 7.00 -0.57 -0.42
C GLU A 31 5.62 -0.67 -1.07
N ALA A 32 4.99 0.49 -1.24
CA ALA A 32 3.71 0.67 -1.86
C ALA A 32 3.89 1.64 -3.03
N VAL A 33 3.25 1.35 -4.16
CA VAL A 33 3.19 2.30 -5.27
C VAL A 33 1.97 3.17 -5.05
N LEU A 34 2.19 4.48 -4.89
CA LEU A 34 1.11 5.44 -4.71
C LEU A 34 1.14 6.50 -5.81
N ILE A 35 0.08 6.53 -6.62
CA ILE A 35 -0.17 7.57 -7.61
C ILE A 35 -1.50 8.23 -7.25
N PRO A 36 -1.52 9.54 -6.97
CA PRO A 36 -2.76 10.24 -6.67
C PRO A 36 -3.65 10.37 -7.91
N GLY A 37 -4.96 10.47 -7.68
CA GLY A 37 -5.97 10.77 -8.69
C GLY A 37 -7.30 11.10 -8.03
N ASP A 38 -8.26 11.58 -8.80
CA ASP A 38 -9.62 11.86 -8.32
C ASP A 38 -10.32 10.59 -7.83
N ILE A 39 -10.05 9.46 -8.49
CA ILE A 39 -10.48 8.12 -8.09
C ILE A 39 -9.25 7.24 -7.94
N VAL A 40 -9.04 6.66 -6.75
CA VAL A 40 -7.89 5.79 -6.48
C VAL A 40 -8.31 4.32 -6.42
N LEU A 41 -7.65 3.49 -7.23
CA LEU A 41 -7.83 2.03 -7.24
C LEU A 41 -6.75 1.33 -6.42
N GLY A 42 -7.13 0.36 -5.60
CA GLY A 42 -6.20 -0.52 -4.90
C GLY A 42 -5.65 -1.59 -5.85
N GLY A 43 -4.38 -1.92 -5.72
CA GLY A 43 -3.73 -3.01 -6.45
C GLY A 43 -3.14 -4.05 -5.51
N LEU A 44 -3.32 -5.34 -5.79
CA LEU A 44 -2.73 -6.44 -5.04
C LEU A 44 -2.06 -7.46 -5.96
N PHE A 45 -0.73 -7.39 -6.03
CA PHE A 45 0.09 -8.28 -6.87
C PHE A 45 1.16 -8.98 -6.04
N PRO A 46 1.53 -10.23 -6.36
CA PRO A 46 2.63 -10.92 -5.68
C PRO A 46 3.96 -10.47 -6.28
N VAL A 47 4.47 -9.30 -5.90
CA VAL A 47 5.74 -8.76 -6.40
C VAL A 47 6.91 -9.63 -5.94
N HIS A 48 6.86 -10.13 -4.70
CA HIS A 48 7.84 -11.10 -4.19
C HIS A 48 7.30 -12.53 -4.11
N GLU A 49 8.24 -13.48 -4.08
CA GLU A 49 7.95 -14.89 -3.76
C GLU A 49 7.49 -15.07 -2.32
N LYS A 50 6.88 -16.23 -2.03
CA LYS A 50 6.49 -16.60 -0.67
C LYS A 50 7.75 -16.81 0.19
N GLY A 51 7.89 -16.02 1.26
CA GLY A 51 8.89 -16.23 2.31
C GLY A 51 8.32 -16.95 3.53
N GLY A 52 9.16 -17.04 4.58
CA GLY A 52 8.80 -17.61 5.89
C GLY A 52 7.89 -16.69 6.71
N ALA A 53 8.47 -15.78 7.49
CA ALA A 53 7.71 -14.78 8.25
C ALA A 53 7.39 -13.53 7.40
N SER A 54 8.31 -13.13 6.53
CA SER A 54 8.20 -12.00 5.61
C SER A 54 7.96 -12.46 4.16
N CYS A 55 8.02 -11.51 3.23
CA CYS A 55 8.19 -11.77 1.80
C CYS A 55 9.52 -12.49 1.55
N GLY A 56 9.58 -13.29 0.48
CA GLY A 56 10.81 -13.92 0.03
C GLY A 56 11.79 -12.89 -0.52
N PRO A 57 13.08 -13.22 -0.61
CA PRO A 57 14.11 -12.30 -1.11
C PRO A 57 14.04 -12.08 -2.62
N ASN A 58 13.36 -12.98 -3.35
CA ASN A 58 13.29 -12.94 -4.80
C ASN A 58 12.05 -12.20 -5.29
N VAL A 59 12.25 -11.40 -6.33
CA VAL A 59 11.17 -10.80 -7.11
C VAL A 59 10.52 -11.87 -7.98
N TYR A 60 9.20 -11.93 -7.93
CA TYR A 60 8.40 -12.77 -8.80
C TYR A 60 8.00 -11.99 -10.05
N ASN A 61 8.70 -12.24 -11.15
CA ASN A 61 8.54 -11.50 -12.41
C ASN A 61 7.08 -11.39 -12.92
N ARG A 62 6.28 -12.46 -12.75
CA ARG A 62 4.85 -12.42 -13.15
C ARG A 62 4.01 -11.48 -12.29
N GLY A 63 4.43 -11.22 -11.05
CA GLY A 63 3.83 -10.21 -10.18
C GLY A 63 4.12 -8.80 -10.67
N VAL A 64 5.40 -8.51 -10.92
CA VAL A 64 5.84 -7.22 -11.47
C VAL A 64 5.17 -6.92 -12.81
N GLN A 65 5.13 -7.90 -13.73
CA GLN A 65 4.45 -7.73 -15.02
C GLN A 65 2.96 -7.35 -14.87
N ARG A 66 2.27 -7.90 -13.87
CA ARG A 66 0.85 -7.56 -13.62
C ARG A 66 0.68 -6.19 -12.96
N LEU A 67 1.61 -5.82 -12.07
CA LEU A 67 1.68 -4.48 -11.49
C LEU A 67 1.87 -3.44 -12.61
N GLU A 68 2.88 -3.63 -13.45
CA GLU A 68 3.16 -2.75 -14.59
C GLU A 68 2.00 -2.73 -15.59
N ALA A 69 1.32 -3.86 -15.81
CA ALA A 69 0.12 -3.90 -16.65
C ALA A 69 -1.03 -3.05 -16.08
N MET A 70 -1.19 -3.00 -14.75
CA MET A 70 -2.17 -2.10 -14.12
C MET A 70 -1.79 -0.64 -14.30
N LEU A 71 -0.52 -0.28 -14.10
CA LEU A 71 -0.03 1.08 -14.33
C LEU A 71 -0.24 1.51 -15.78
N PHE A 72 0.14 0.65 -16.72
CA PHE A 72 -0.09 0.87 -18.14
C PHE A 72 -1.58 1.06 -18.46
N ALA A 73 -2.47 0.24 -17.89
CA ALA A 73 -3.91 0.38 -18.12
C ALA A 73 -4.45 1.72 -17.60
N VAL A 74 -4.00 2.16 -16.42
CA VAL A 74 -4.37 3.46 -15.84
C VAL A 74 -3.89 4.61 -16.72
N ASP A 75 -2.64 4.57 -17.20
CA ASP A 75 -2.11 5.57 -18.12
C ASP A 75 -2.92 5.66 -19.41
N GLN A 76 -3.32 4.52 -19.95
CA GLN A 76 -4.13 4.47 -21.17
C GLN A 76 -5.53 5.05 -20.95
N ILE A 77 -6.17 4.75 -19.82
CA ILE A 77 -7.48 5.32 -19.46
C ILE A 77 -7.38 6.83 -19.29
N ASN A 78 -6.40 7.32 -18.52
CA ASN A 78 -6.22 8.75 -18.29
C ASN A 78 -5.92 9.56 -19.57
N ARG A 79 -5.40 8.92 -20.62
CA ARG A 79 -5.16 9.54 -21.94
C ARG A 79 -6.38 9.50 -22.86
N ASP A 80 -7.33 8.60 -22.63
CA ASP A 80 -8.51 8.42 -23.48
C ASP A 80 -9.62 9.38 -23.06
N LYS A 81 -9.86 10.41 -23.88
CA LYS A 81 -10.93 11.40 -23.65
C LYS A 81 -12.35 10.82 -23.70
N LYS A 82 -12.53 9.57 -24.13
CA LYS A 82 -13.84 8.89 -24.16
C LYS A 82 -14.15 8.16 -22.86
N ILE A 83 -13.14 7.84 -22.04
CA ILE A 83 -13.30 7.07 -20.81
C ILE A 83 -12.93 7.99 -19.65
N LEU A 84 -13.91 8.30 -18.78
CA LEU A 84 -13.73 9.19 -17.63
C LEU A 84 -13.19 10.60 -18.02
N PRO A 85 -13.90 11.36 -18.87
CA PRO A 85 -13.46 12.71 -19.22
C PRO A 85 -13.34 13.58 -17.95
N ASP A 86 -12.26 14.36 -17.87
CA ASP A 86 -11.94 15.28 -16.78
C ASP A 86 -11.79 14.63 -15.38
N ILE A 87 -11.66 13.30 -15.31
CA ILE A 87 -11.42 12.55 -14.08
C ILE A 87 -10.13 11.76 -14.22
N THR A 88 -9.24 11.90 -13.25
CA THR A 88 -7.97 11.17 -13.20
C THR A 88 -8.06 9.91 -12.32
N LEU A 89 -7.63 8.78 -12.86
CA LEU A 89 -7.42 7.55 -12.10
C LEU A 89 -6.03 7.55 -11.46
N GLY A 90 -5.99 7.31 -10.15
CA GLY A 90 -4.80 7.02 -9.37
C GLY A 90 -4.75 5.56 -8.93
N VAL A 91 -3.64 5.15 -8.31
CA VAL A 91 -3.46 3.79 -7.80
C VAL A 91 -2.79 3.76 -6.44
N HIS A 92 -3.12 2.74 -5.65
CA HIS A 92 -2.41 2.36 -4.44
C HIS A 92 -2.13 0.85 -4.48
N ILE A 93 -0.92 0.47 -4.87
CA ILE A 93 -0.55 -0.93 -5.11
C ILE A 93 0.29 -1.44 -3.94
N LEU A 94 -0.08 -2.62 -3.43
CA LEU A 94 0.58 -3.31 -2.33
C LEU A 94 1.01 -4.71 -2.75
N ASP A 95 2.16 -5.16 -2.23
CA ASP A 95 2.64 -6.51 -2.43
C ASP A 95 1.84 -7.51 -1.57
N THR A 96 1.45 -8.63 -2.16
CA THR A 96 0.81 -9.75 -1.45
C THR A 96 1.82 -10.80 -0.98
N CYS A 97 3.02 -10.82 -1.57
CA CYS A 97 4.07 -11.83 -1.39
C CYS A 97 3.56 -13.27 -1.61
N GLY A 98 2.46 -13.39 -2.36
CA GLY A 98 1.71 -14.63 -2.54
C GLY A 98 1.10 -15.22 -1.26
N ARG A 99 1.14 -14.53 -0.12
CA ARG A 99 0.73 -15.06 1.19
C ARG A 99 -0.57 -14.44 1.66
N ASP A 100 -1.50 -15.33 1.94
CA ASP A 100 -2.82 -15.11 2.52
C ASP A 100 -2.86 -14.08 3.68
N THR A 101 -2.19 -14.37 4.79
CA THR A 101 -2.20 -13.50 5.99
C THR A 101 -1.49 -12.17 5.78
N TYR A 102 -0.41 -12.18 5.00
CA TYR A 102 0.32 -10.96 4.66
C TYR A 102 -0.55 -10.04 3.80
N ALA A 103 -1.16 -10.58 2.74
CA ALA A 103 -2.05 -9.86 1.84
C ALA A 103 -3.30 -9.33 2.56
N LEU A 104 -3.85 -10.09 3.51
CA LEU A 104 -4.96 -9.62 4.35
C LEU A 104 -4.54 -8.41 5.19
N ASN A 105 -3.35 -8.44 5.81
CA ASN A 105 -2.83 -7.30 6.57
C ASN A 105 -2.59 -6.08 5.67
N GLN A 106 -2.04 -6.28 4.46
CA GLN A 106 -1.91 -5.20 3.48
C GLN A 106 -3.26 -4.61 3.09
N SER A 107 -4.28 -5.45 2.89
CA SER A 107 -5.63 -5.01 2.53
C SER A 107 -6.29 -4.12 3.58
N LEU A 108 -5.85 -4.17 4.85
CA LEU A 108 -6.28 -3.23 5.88
C LEU A 108 -5.94 -1.78 5.52
N HIS A 109 -4.89 -1.53 4.74
CA HIS A 109 -4.54 -0.19 4.28
C HIS A 109 -5.60 0.42 3.38
N PHE A 110 -6.36 -0.38 2.63
CA PHE A 110 -7.41 0.12 1.74
C PHE A 110 -8.67 0.54 2.48
N VAL A 111 -8.95 -0.08 3.63
CA VAL A 111 -10.15 0.20 4.43
C VAL A 111 -9.90 1.25 5.52
N ARG A 112 -8.63 1.58 5.82
CA ARG A 112 -8.26 2.60 6.81
C ARG A 112 -8.91 3.95 6.52
N ALA A 113 -8.95 4.36 5.25
CA ALA A 113 -9.60 5.61 4.86
C ALA A 113 -11.11 5.59 5.19
N SER A 114 -11.79 4.48 4.89
CA SER A 114 -13.21 4.27 5.21
C SER A 114 -13.48 4.27 6.71
N LEU A 115 -12.54 3.77 7.53
CA LEU A 115 -12.60 3.87 8.98
C LEU A 115 -12.33 5.29 9.47
N SER A 116 -11.40 6.01 8.83
CA SER A 116 -11.00 7.37 9.20
C SER A 116 -12.00 8.46 8.81
N ASN A 117 -13.08 8.14 8.09
CA ASN A 117 -14.26 9.02 8.06
C ASN A 117 -14.86 9.23 9.48
N LEU A 118 -14.41 8.48 10.49
CA LEU A 118 -14.66 8.72 11.92
C LEU A 118 -13.61 9.66 12.57
N ASP A 119 -12.45 9.88 11.96
CA ASP A 119 -11.35 10.68 12.50
C ASP A 119 -11.18 12.00 11.74
N ILE A 120 -11.59 13.08 12.41
CA ILE A 120 -11.48 14.51 12.00
C ILE A 120 -10.04 14.94 11.64
N ASN A 121 -9.03 14.10 11.89
CA ASN A 121 -7.61 14.37 11.65
C ASN A 121 -7.15 14.27 10.19
N VAL A 122 -7.99 13.77 9.27
CA VAL A 122 -7.67 13.65 7.82
C VAL A 122 -7.86 14.98 7.09
N LEU A 123 -8.63 15.90 7.66
CA LEU A 123 -8.91 17.20 7.08
C LEU A 123 -7.94 18.25 7.65
N GLU A 124 -7.43 19.12 6.78
CA GLU A 124 -6.63 20.28 7.14
C GLU A 124 -7.32 21.55 6.62
N CYS A 125 -7.49 22.51 7.50
CA CYS A 125 -7.94 23.85 7.16
C CYS A 125 -6.76 24.78 7.43
N ALA A 126 -6.00 25.12 6.39
CA ALA A 126 -4.83 25.99 6.53
C ALA A 126 -5.22 27.44 6.92
N ASP A 127 -6.48 27.83 6.72
CA ASP A 127 -6.90 29.24 6.72
C ASP A 127 -8.42 29.48 6.98
N LYS A 128 -9.12 28.55 7.64
CA LYS A 128 -10.61 28.57 7.80
C LYS A 128 -11.41 28.40 6.49
N SER A 129 -10.77 28.00 5.39
CA SER A 129 -11.47 27.59 4.16
C SER A 129 -12.13 26.20 4.31
N VAL A 130 -12.83 25.79 3.24
CA VAL A 130 -13.49 24.49 3.13
C VAL A 130 -12.48 23.37 3.45
N PRO A 131 -12.80 22.40 4.33
CA PRO A 131 -11.86 21.37 4.73
C PRO A 131 -11.28 20.60 3.53
N ARG A 132 -9.94 20.49 3.43
CA ARG A 132 -9.27 19.72 2.38
C ARG A 132 -8.59 18.49 2.98
N MET A 133 -8.56 17.38 2.26
CA MET A 133 -7.82 16.17 2.68
C MET A 133 -6.31 16.47 2.75
N LYS A 134 -5.68 16.11 3.87
CA LYS A 134 -4.22 16.22 4.05
C LYS A 134 -3.50 15.41 2.97
N LYS A 135 -2.53 16.03 2.30
CA LYS A 135 -1.65 15.33 1.33
C LYS A 135 -0.83 14.19 1.96
N THR A 136 -0.70 14.17 3.29
CA THR A 136 -0.01 13.11 4.06
C THR A 136 -0.92 11.95 4.46
N ALA A 137 -2.23 12.06 4.22
CA ALA A 137 -3.17 10.97 4.50
C ALA A 137 -3.16 9.95 3.35
N SER A 138 -2.41 8.87 3.55
CA SER A 138 -2.57 7.53 2.93
C SER A 138 -3.58 7.46 1.78
N ALA A 139 -3.13 7.58 0.52
CA ALA A 139 -3.86 7.28 -0.73
C ALA A 139 -5.31 7.76 -0.97
N GLY A 140 -5.99 8.39 0.00
CA GLY A 140 -7.42 8.62 -0.04
C GLY A 140 -8.27 7.35 0.08
N LEU A 141 -9.57 7.49 -0.23
CA LEU A 141 -10.52 6.39 -0.28
C LEU A 141 -10.21 5.45 -1.47
N ILE A 142 -10.25 4.14 -1.23
CA ILE A 142 -10.11 3.13 -2.28
C ILE A 142 -11.48 2.75 -2.82
N PHE A 143 -11.70 3.02 -4.11
CA PHE A 143 -13.00 2.81 -4.76
C PHE A 143 -13.21 1.39 -5.27
N GLY A 144 -12.12 0.62 -5.39
CA GLY A 144 -12.15 -0.77 -5.81
C GLY A 144 -10.74 -1.35 -5.79
N VAL A 145 -10.64 -2.66 -5.71
CA VAL A 145 -9.36 -3.37 -5.65
C VAL A 145 -9.21 -4.30 -6.86
N ILE A 146 -8.13 -4.12 -7.60
CA ILE A 146 -7.70 -5.02 -8.67
C ILE A 146 -6.63 -5.96 -8.11
N GLY A 147 -6.83 -7.26 -8.28
CA GLY A 147 -5.83 -8.25 -7.95
C GLY A 147 -6.27 -9.29 -6.93
N GLY A 148 -5.30 -9.77 -6.17
CA GLY A 148 -5.34 -11.11 -5.60
C GLY A 148 -5.10 -12.12 -6.71
N SER A 149 -3.83 -12.51 -6.90
CA SER A 149 -3.45 -13.44 -7.97
C SER A 149 -3.70 -14.90 -7.62
N TYR A 150 -3.52 -15.24 -6.35
CA TYR A 150 -3.80 -16.59 -5.84
C TYR A 150 -5.23 -16.62 -5.32
N SER A 151 -5.97 -17.68 -5.64
CA SER A 151 -7.37 -17.81 -5.24
C SER A 151 -7.58 -17.73 -3.72
N SER A 152 -6.67 -18.30 -2.92
CA SER A 152 -6.71 -18.25 -1.45
C SER A 152 -6.54 -16.83 -0.91
N VAL A 153 -5.64 -16.05 -1.53
CA VAL A 153 -5.43 -14.63 -1.24
C VAL A 153 -6.68 -13.84 -1.59
N SER A 154 -7.21 -13.99 -2.81
CA SER A 154 -8.45 -13.30 -3.20
C SER A 154 -9.62 -13.62 -2.28
N LEU A 155 -9.75 -14.87 -1.84
CA LEU A 155 -10.82 -15.28 -0.94
C LEU A 155 -10.77 -14.54 0.39
N GLN A 156 -9.59 -14.47 1.01
CA GLN A 156 -9.41 -13.78 2.28
C GLN A 156 -9.57 -12.27 2.16
N VAL A 157 -9.01 -11.68 1.11
CA VAL A 157 -9.13 -10.24 0.85
C VAL A 157 -10.59 -9.87 0.58
N ALA A 158 -11.31 -10.63 -0.24
CA ALA A 158 -12.72 -10.38 -0.53
C ALA A 158 -13.60 -10.41 0.73
N ASN A 159 -13.33 -11.33 1.66
CA ASN A 159 -14.06 -11.42 2.93
C ASN A 159 -13.86 -10.17 3.82
N LEU A 160 -12.73 -9.46 3.69
CA LEU A 160 -12.52 -8.18 4.35
C LEU A 160 -13.20 -7.04 3.58
N LEU A 161 -12.90 -6.91 2.29
CA LEU A 161 -13.32 -5.76 1.47
C LEU A 161 -14.85 -5.61 1.37
N ARG A 162 -15.58 -6.74 1.37
CA ARG A 162 -17.05 -6.75 1.40
C ARG A 162 -17.65 -5.99 2.58
N LEU A 163 -16.98 -5.98 3.74
CA LEU A 163 -17.48 -5.34 4.96
C LEU A 163 -17.53 -3.82 4.80
N PHE A 164 -16.69 -3.30 3.90
CA PHE A 164 -16.56 -1.90 3.56
C PHE A 164 -17.17 -1.57 2.19
N HIS A 165 -17.89 -2.52 1.58
CA HIS A 165 -18.48 -2.38 0.25
C HIS A 165 -17.47 -2.01 -0.85
N ILE A 166 -16.22 -2.46 -0.72
CA ILE A 166 -15.17 -2.23 -1.72
C ILE A 166 -15.21 -3.40 -2.72
N PRO A 167 -15.54 -3.16 -4.00
CA PRO A 167 -15.54 -4.22 -5.01
C PRO A 167 -14.12 -4.72 -5.30
N GLN A 168 -13.98 -6.01 -5.53
CA GLN A 168 -12.71 -6.63 -5.92
C GLN A 168 -12.85 -7.35 -7.27
N ILE A 169 -11.90 -7.12 -8.18
CA ILE A 169 -11.77 -7.84 -9.45
C ILE A 169 -10.39 -8.49 -9.51
N SER A 170 -10.35 -9.82 -9.58
CA SER A 170 -9.10 -10.56 -9.76
C SER A 170 -8.88 -10.91 -11.23
N PRO A 171 -7.69 -10.64 -11.81
CA PRO A 171 -7.35 -11.07 -13.17
C PRO A 171 -6.80 -12.51 -13.24
N ALA A 172 -6.63 -13.22 -12.13
CA ALA A 172 -5.92 -14.51 -12.12
C ALA A 172 -6.48 -15.58 -11.16
N SER A 173 -7.37 -15.23 -10.23
CA SER A 173 -7.95 -16.20 -9.30
C SER A 173 -9.07 -17.00 -9.95
N THR A 174 -8.98 -18.33 -9.84
CA THR A 174 -9.83 -19.28 -10.60
C THR A 174 -10.59 -20.27 -9.72
N ALA A 175 -10.49 -20.19 -8.39
CA ALA A 175 -11.19 -21.13 -7.52
C ALA A 175 -12.72 -21.00 -7.62
N LYS A 176 -13.41 -22.15 -7.72
CA LYS A 176 -14.88 -22.22 -7.75
C LYS A 176 -15.55 -21.51 -6.57
N ALA A 177 -14.91 -21.51 -5.40
CA ALA A 177 -15.41 -20.82 -4.20
C ALA A 177 -15.59 -19.29 -4.39
N LEU A 178 -14.95 -18.66 -5.37
CA LEU A 178 -15.13 -17.24 -5.69
C LEU A 178 -16.36 -16.95 -6.55
N SER A 179 -17.04 -18.00 -7.05
CA SER A 179 -18.27 -17.89 -7.81
C SER A 179 -19.51 -17.72 -6.93
N ASP A 180 -19.43 -18.14 -5.66
CA ASP A 180 -20.50 -17.93 -4.69
C ASP A 180 -20.60 -16.46 -4.29
N LYS A 181 -21.75 -15.83 -4.59
CA LYS A 181 -22.06 -14.42 -4.28
C LYS A 181 -22.89 -14.25 -3.01
N THR A 182 -23.33 -15.35 -2.41
CA THR A 182 -24.13 -15.35 -1.18
C THR A 182 -23.27 -15.46 0.07
N ARG A 183 -22.10 -16.12 -0.06
CA ARG A 183 -21.06 -16.03 0.96
C ARG A 183 -20.76 -14.59 1.22
#